data_AF-A0A3R7PP41-F1
#
_entry.id   AF-A0A3R7PP41-F1
#
_cell.length_a   1.000
_cell.length_b   1.000
_cell.length_c   1.000
_cell.angle_alpha   90.00
_cell.angle_beta   90.00
_cell.angle_gamma   90.00
#
_symmetry.space_group_name_H-M   'P 1'
#
loop_
_entity.id
_entity.type
_entity.pdbx_description
1 polymer ?
#
loop_
_entity_poly.entity_id
_entity_poly.type
_entity_poly.pdbx_seq_one_letter_code
_entity_poly.pdbx_strand_id
1 'polypeptide(L)' 'MYHHLGIYGYKRESLEKFIKLDQSQREKDLNLEQLRALDNGMKIVIDFIDQIPIGVDTEDDLYNVIKELSN' A
#
# COMPACT_ATOMS: atom_id res chain seq x y z
N MET A 1 1.51 -15.45 -9.26
CA MET A 1 0.95 -14.80 -8.05
C MET A 1 1.56 -13.41 -7.97
N TYR A 2 0.77 -12.37 -7.72
CA TYR A 2 1.27 -10.99 -7.61
C TYR A 2 1.25 -10.55 -6.14
N HIS A 3 2.20 -9.70 -5.74
CA HIS A 3 2.26 -9.12 -4.40
C HIS A 3 1.88 -7.63 -4.46
N HIS A 4 1.01 -7.19 -3.56
CA HIS A 4 0.62 -5.79 -3.47
C HIS A 4 1.71 -4.99 -2.74
N LEU A 5 2.18 -3.91 -3.36
CA LEU A 5 3.07 -2.95 -2.72
C LEU A 5 2.25 -1.78 -2.17
N GLY A 6 2.50 -1.42 -0.90
CA GLY A 6 1.78 -0.36 -0.18
C GLY A 6 2.09 1.08 -0.64
N ILE A 7 2.24 1.30 -1.95
CA ILE A 7 2.46 2.61 -2.55
C ILE A 7 1.18 3.04 -3.25
N TYR A 8 0.69 4.22 -2.91
CA TYR A 8 -0.60 4.70 -3.38
C TYR A 8 -0.51 6.11 -3.95
N GLY A 9 -1.24 6.34 -5.04
CA GLY A 9 -1.49 7.66 -5.59
C GLY A 9 -2.99 7.97 -5.55
N TYR A 10 -3.37 9.13 -5.01
CA TYR A 10 -4.76 9.54 -4.90
C TYR A 10 -5.00 10.85 -5.64
N LYS A 11 -6.14 10.94 -6.34
CA LYS A 11 -6.73 12.25 -6.64
C LYS A 11 -7.22 12.86 -5.32
N ARG A 12 -7.02 14.17 -5.14
CA ARG A 12 -7.44 14.89 -3.92
C ARG A 12 -8.89 14.59 -3.52
N GLU A 13 -9.82 14.72 -4.47
CA GLU A 13 -11.26 14.49 -4.26
C GLU A 13 -11.56 13.03 -3.84
N SER A 14 -10.80 12.08 -4.37
CA SER A 14 -10.94 10.66 -3.99
C SER A 14 -10.47 10.42 -2.57
N LEU A 15 -9.35 11.01 -2.16
CA LEU A 15 -8.85 10.91 -0.79
C LEU A 15 -9.82 11.56 0.21
N GLU A 16 -10.33 12.75 -0.11
CA GLU A 16 -11.31 13.45 0.74
C GLU A 16 -12.62 12.66 0.92
N LYS A 17 -13.06 11.94 -0.13
CA LYS A 17 -14.19 11.01 -0.02
C LYS A 17 -13.80 9.81 0.84
N PHE A 18 -12.64 9.21 0.59
CA PHE A 18 -12.18 7.97 1.24
C PHE A 18 -12.13 8.09 2.76
N ILE A 19 -11.52 9.17 3.27
CA ILE A 19 -11.35 9.38 4.73
C ILE A 19 -12.67 9.62 5.49
N LYS A 20 -13.77 9.89 4.77
CA LYS A 20 -15.11 10.08 5.35
C LYS A 20 -15.92 8.79 5.38
N LEU A 21 -15.41 7.70 4.80
CA LEU A 21 -16.08 6.41 4.80
C LEU A 21 -15.79 5.67 6.11
N ASP A 22 -16.84 5.06 6.65
CA ASP A 22 -16.69 4.09 7.73
C ASP A 22 -15.91 2.86 7.26
N GLN A 23 -15.20 2.22 8.19
CA GLN A 23 -14.53 0.96 7.91
C GLN A 23 -15.52 -0.11 7.45
N SER A 24 -15.20 -0.77 6.34
CA SER A 24 -16.00 -1.88 5.82
C SER A 24 -15.86 -3.13 6.69
N GLN A 25 -16.81 -4.06 6.60
CA GLN A 25 -16.70 -5.33 7.31
C GLN A 25 -15.46 -6.12 6.85
N ARG A 26 -15.20 -6.16 5.54
CA ARG A 26 -14.05 -6.89 4.97
C ARG A 26 -12.71 -6.29 5.38
N GLU A 27 -12.62 -4.96 5.50
CA GLU A 27 -11.44 -4.31 6.04
C GLU A 27 -11.15 -4.79 7.45
N LYS A 28 -12.15 -4.85 8.33
CA LYS A 28 -11.98 -5.28 9.73
C LYS A 28 -11.57 -6.76 9.81
N ASP A 29 -12.22 -7.60 9.01
CA ASP A 29 -11.99 -9.04 9.03
C ASP A 29 -10.61 -9.42 8.48
N LEU A 30 -10.09 -8.64 7.52
CA LEU A 30 -8.84 -8.95 6.80
C LEU A 30 -7.68 -8.01 7.12
N ASN A 31 -7.93 -6.94 7.88
CA ASN A 31 -6.98 -5.85 8.14
C ASN A 31 -6.42 -5.22 6.86
N LEU A 32 -7.28 -4.99 5.86
CA LEU A 32 -6.92 -4.43 4.56
C LEU A 32 -7.75 -3.18 4.23
N GLU A 33 -7.17 -1.99 4.48
CA GLU A 33 -7.83 -0.69 4.31
C GLU A 33 -8.32 -0.44 2.87
N GLN A 34 -7.59 -0.90 1.86
CA GLN A 34 -7.96 -0.73 0.45
C GLN A 34 -9.30 -1.42 0.11
N LEU A 35 -9.77 -2.38 0.91
CA LEU A 35 -11.08 -2.99 0.73
C LEU A 35 -12.21 -2.01 1.03
N ARG A 36 -12.02 -1.04 1.94
CA ARG A 36 -12.99 0.03 2.21
C ARG A 36 -13.33 0.82 0.95
N ALA A 37 -12.31 1.09 0.13
CA ALA A 37 -12.48 1.81 -1.14
C ALA A 37 -13.31 0.97 -2.11
N LEU A 38 -12.97 -0.31 -2.28
CA LEU A 38 -13.67 -1.22 -3.19
C LEU A 38 -15.13 -1.45 -2.77
N ASP A 39 -15.37 -1.67 -1.48
CA ASP A 39 -16.70 -1.92 -0.93
C ASP A 39 -17.63 -0.70 -1.06
N ASN A 40 -17.07 0.51 -1.16
CA ASN A 40 -17.79 1.75 -1.41
C ASN A 40 -17.76 2.21 -2.88
N GLY A 41 -17.48 1.28 -3.80
CA GLY A 41 -17.54 1.51 -5.26
C GLY A 41 -16.46 2.46 -5.79
N MET A 42 -15.38 2.69 -5.06
CA MET A 42 -14.23 3.43 -5.57
C MET A 42 -13.38 2.51 -6.46
N LYS A 43 -12.78 3.10 -7.50
CA LYS A 43 -11.90 2.36 -8.43
C LYS A 43 -10.45 2.45 -7.97
N ILE A 44 -9.78 1.31 -7.87
CA ILE A 44 -8.33 1.21 -7.72
C ILE A 44 -7.76 0.80 -9.07
N VAL A 45 -6.76 1.54 -9.54
CA VAL A 45 -5.93 1.17 -10.68
C VAL A 45 -4.58 0.71 -10.17
N ILE A 46 -3.99 -0.28 -10.82
CA ILE A 46 -2.69 -0.83 -10.47
C ILE A 46 -1.82 -0.88 -11.73
N ASP A 47 -0.51 -0.84 -11.52
CA ASP A 47 0.49 -1.08 -12.56
C ASP A 47 1.53 -2.07 -12.02
N PHE A 48 2.30 -2.67 -12.92
CA PHE A 48 3.36 -3.61 -12.57
C PHE A 48 4.71 -2.91 -12.51
N ILE A 49 5.57 -3.38 -11.62
CA ILE A 49 6.96 -2.96 -11.56
C ILE A 49 7.86 -4.20 -11.58
N ASP A 50 9.03 -4.06 -12.17
CA ASP A 50 9.98 -5.17 -12.35
C ASP A 50 10.83 -5.44 -11.09
N GLN A 51 10.87 -4.48 -10.16
CA GLN A 51 11.71 -4.54 -8.96
C GLN A 51 10.91 -4.19 -7.71
N ILE A 52 11.10 -4.98 -6.66
CA ILE A 52 10.48 -4.73 -5.36
C ILE A 52 11.38 -3.75 -4.58
N PRO A 53 10.85 -2.61 -4.08
CA PRO A 53 11.62 -1.70 -3.27
C PRO A 53 12.01 -2.35 -1.93
N ILE A 54 13.20 -2.03 -1.44
CA ILE A 54 13.68 -2.53 -0.15
C ILE A 54 12.99 -1.76 0.97
N GLY A 55 12.22 -2.47 1.80
CA GLY A 55 11.74 -1.96 3.08
C GLY A 55 12.81 -2.12 4.16
N VAL A 56 12.86 -1.21 5.11
CA VAL A 56 13.76 -1.29 6.27
C VAL A 56 12.91 -1.30 7.52
N ASP A 57 12.71 -2.49 8.09
CA ASP A 57 11.89 -2.69 9.29
C ASP A 57 12.72 -3.17 10.50
N THR A 58 13.88 -3.78 10.25
CA THR A 58 14.80 -4.31 11.27
C THR A 58 16.21 -3.71 11.16
N GLU A 59 17.03 -3.90 12.21
CA GLU A 59 18.44 -3.49 12.19
C GLU A 59 19.23 -4.19 11.08
N ASP A 60 18.92 -5.47 10.82
CA ASP A 60 19.56 -6.25 9.75
C ASP A 60 19.21 -5.66 8.36
N ASP A 61 17.96 -5.25 8.14
CA ASP A 61 17.56 -4.58 6.88
C ASP A 61 18.36 -3.29 6.66
N LEU A 62 18.55 -2.51 7.73
CA LEU A 62 19.32 -1.27 7.68
C LEU A 62 20.78 -1.54 7.29
N TYR A 63 21.43 -2.54 7.92
CA TYR A 63 22.80 -2.90 7.58
C TYR A 63 22.94 -3.36 6.13
N ASN A 64 21.96 -4.12 5.62
CA ASN A 64 21.94 -4.58 4.23
C ASN A 64 21.84 -3.40 3.26
N VAL A 65 20.92 -2.46 3.50
CA VAL A 65 20.75 -1.27 2.64
C VAL A 65 22.00 -0.39 2.65
N ILE A 66 22.61 -0.16 3.81
CA ILE A 66 23.85 0.64 3.92
C ILE A 66 24.98 0.00 3.10
N LYS A 67 25.11 -1.33 3.14
CA LYS A 67 26.12 -2.06 2.38
C LYS A 67 25.89 -1.95 0.87
N GLU A 68 24.64 -2.02 0.41
CA GLU A 68 24.32 -1.82 -1.01
C GLU A 68 24.63 -0.41 -1.50
N LEU A 69 24.29 0.62 -0.71
CA LEU A 69 24.51 2.03 -1.07
C LEU A 69 25.98 2.47 -1.03
N SER A 70 26.84 1.70 -0.36
CA SER A 70 28.29 2.01 -0.21
C SER A 70 29.16 1.40 -1.32
N ASN A 71 28.56 0.66 -2.26
CA ASN A 71 29.21 0.12 -3.47
C ASN A 71 28.91 1.00 -4.68
#